data_AF-A0A235IEL1-F1
#
_entry.id   AF-A0A235IEL1-F1
#
_cell.length_a   1.000
_cell.length_b   1.000
_cell.length_c   1.000
_cell.angle_alpha   90.00
_cell.angle_beta   90.00
_cell.angle_gamma   90.00
#
_symmetry.space_group_name_H-M   'P 1'
#
loop_
_entity.id
_entity.type
_entity.pdbx_description
1 polymer ?
#
loop_
_entity_poly.entity_id
_entity_poly.type
_entity_poly.pdbx_seq_one_letter_code
_entity_poly.pdbx_strand_id
1 'polypeptide(L)'
;MTVDLLSKAITAIASMAATPIKNKFERKEAVIKLLKKLNLKYEYPPADFSGVYVYTLVQYGVGKPHEILELFRQEEIKQAFREAFEQNDPLIFIKKGQDFIDGYALGDEIKKLGIDPFPEYAAFAMAFIEVANSTRKPSEVLRDRKLDAINQNLSVLQEQLSKLKEPKEILLELAIQSQTYQKLQPADESKNEKIGIFILAEQMRGWFETIGYKFDSYKVEEEKFFEWIINIPARRGYDRIFVRGVEREGGLSDVQSLRKAVDEHKTKEAWLVSARKISPAARNEVKKEENQDIFCYTFDELLDEQADFSKYLDWLEAEVKRKGIDRMYVPLACIKEEYDPVTQEKLGVSRYNVDDGWIEGYIDHWLNDRAKEHISIL
;
A
#
# COMPACT_ATOMS: atom_id res chain seq x y z
N MET A 1 -33.16 -5.90 -8.78
CA MET A 1 -32.91 -5.10 -10.02
C MET A 1 -31.42 -4.99 -10.37
N THR A 2 -30.50 -4.92 -9.41
CA THR A 2 -29.04 -4.77 -9.63
C THR A 2 -28.32 -6.02 -10.18
N VAL A 3 -28.74 -7.23 -9.77
CA VAL A 3 -28.15 -8.52 -10.22
C VAL A 3 -28.32 -8.77 -11.73
N ASP A 4 -29.42 -8.28 -12.30
CA ASP A 4 -29.76 -8.42 -13.72
C ASP A 4 -28.88 -7.52 -14.61
N LEU A 5 -28.54 -6.31 -14.14
CA LEU A 5 -27.71 -5.36 -14.89
C LEU A 5 -26.24 -5.81 -14.94
N LEU A 6 -25.71 -6.34 -13.84
CA LEU A 6 -24.34 -6.87 -13.75
C LEU A 6 -24.13 -8.09 -14.67
N SER A 7 -25.08 -9.03 -14.65
CA SER A 7 -25.06 -10.22 -15.51
C SER A 7 -25.16 -9.84 -16.99
N LYS A 8 -25.98 -8.85 -17.33
CA LYS A 8 -26.09 -8.28 -18.69
C LYS A 8 -24.79 -7.59 -19.13
N ALA A 9 -24.12 -6.87 -18.22
CA ALA A 9 -22.84 -6.23 -18.51
C ALA A 9 -21.76 -7.27 -18.84
N ILE A 10 -21.61 -8.31 -18.03
CA ILE A 10 -20.61 -9.36 -18.28
C ILE A 10 -20.90 -10.11 -19.59
N THR A 11 -22.16 -10.47 -19.83
CA THR A 11 -22.56 -11.12 -21.09
C THR A 11 -22.26 -10.21 -22.30
N ALA A 12 -22.52 -8.91 -22.18
CA ALA A 12 -22.24 -7.95 -23.23
C ALA A 12 -20.73 -7.78 -23.47
N ILE A 13 -19.92 -7.72 -22.43
CA ILE A 13 -18.46 -7.65 -22.52
C ILE A 13 -17.89 -8.93 -23.14
N ALA A 14 -18.32 -10.11 -22.66
CA ALA A 14 -17.90 -11.41 -23.18
C ALA A 14 -18.25 -11.58 -24.67
N SER A 15 -19.41 -11.07 -25.11
CA SER A 15 -19.80 -11.08 -26.53
C SER A 15 -18.89 -10.25 -27.45
N MET A 16 -18.07 -9.36 -26.89
CA MET A 16 -17.09 -8.54 -27.62
C MET A 16 -15.67 -9.12 -27.60
N ALA A 17 -15.40 -10.11 -26.75
CA ALA A 17 -14.09 -10.74 -26.58
C ALA A 17 -13.60 -11.54 -27.81
N ALA A 18 -14.42 -11.66 -28.86
CA ALA A 18 -14.06 -12.31 -30.12
C ALA A 18 -13.06 -11.50 -30.98
N THR A 19 -12.73 -10.26 -30.61
CA THR A 19 -11.80 -9.40 -31.36
C THR A 19 -10.74 -8.80 -30.43
N PRO A 20 -9.44 -9.02 -30.66
CA PRO A 20 -8.39 -8.42 -29.84
C PRO A 20 -8.37 -6.90 -30.05
N ILE A 21 -8.74 -6.16 -29.01
CA ILE A 21 -8.72 -4.69 -28.99
C ILE A 21 -7.27 -4.26 -28.79
N LYS A 22 -6.68 -3.61 -29.79
CA LYS A 22 -5.24 -3.32 -29.81
C LYS A 22 -4.91 -1.91 -29.31
N ASN A 23 -5.85 -0.95 -29.45
CA ASN A 23 -5.57 0.47 -29.17
C ASN A 23 -6.62 1.19 -28.29
N LYS A 24 -6.19 2.25 -27.58
CA LYS A 24 -7.00 3.03 -26.61
C LYS A 24 -8.28 3.64 -27.21
N PHE A 25 -8.25 4.00 -28.50
CA PHE A 25 -9.42 4.52 -29.24
C PHE A 25 -10.48 3.45 -29.47
N GLU A 26 -10.08 2.24 -29.88
CA GLU A 26 -10.98 1.09 -30.07
C GLU A 26 -11.63 0.70 -28.73
N ARG A 27 -10.86 0.75 -27.64
CA ARG A 27 -11.38 0.51 -26.28
C ARG A 27 -12.44 1.55 -25.89
N LYS A 28 -12.18 2.84 -26.11
CA LYS A 28 -13.14 3.91 -25.80
C LYS A 28 -14.44 3.74 -26.60
N GLU A 29 -14.35 3.37 -27.88
CA GLU A 29 -15.52 3.13 -28.72
C GLU A 29 -16.32 1.89 -28.27
N ALA A 30 -15.64 0.81 -27.89
CA ALA A 30 -16.24 -0.39 -27.33
C ALA A 30 -17.00 -0.10 -26.03
N VAL A 31 -16.39 0.66 -25.12
CA VAL A 31 -17.02 1.11 -23.87
C VAL A 31 -18.27 1.93 -24.15
N ILE A 32 -18.22 2.90 -25.08
CA ILE A 32 -19.40 3.71 -25.45
C ILE A 32 -20.52 2.84 -26.02
N LYS A 33 -20.19 1.86 -26.88
CA LYS A 33 -21.17 0.92 -27.46
C LYS A 33 -21.82 0.04 -26.39
N LEU A 34 -21.04 -0.49 -25.45
CA LEU A 34 -21.55 -1.31 -24.34
C LEU A 34 -22.46 -0.54 -23.41
N LEU A 35 -22.07 0.67 -23.02
CA LEU A 35 -22.87 1.53 -22.15
C LEU A 35 -24.22 1.89 -22.81
N LYS A 36 -24.22 2.22 -24.11
CA LYS A 36 -25.45 2.43 -24.88
C LYS A 36 -26.34 1.18 -24.91
N LYS A 37 -25.76 -0.01 -25.11
CA LYS A 37 -26.49 -1.29 -25.12
C LYS A 37 -27.13 -1.63 -23.76
N LEU A 38 -26.52 -1.16 -22.67
CA LEU A 38 -27.01 -1.32 -21.30
C LEU A 38 -27.95 -0.19 -20.85
N ASN A 39 -28.35 0.72 -21.74
CA ASN A 39 -29.13 1.93 -21.44
C ASN A 39 -28.47 2.86 -20.39
N LEU A 40 -27.13 2.84 -20.29
CA LEU A 40 -26.34 3.72 -19.43
C LEU A 40 -25.75 4.88 -20.26
N LYS A 41 -25.80 6.10 -19.71
CA LYS A 41 -25.25 7.29 -20.38
C LYS A 41 -23.75 7.39 -20.13
N TYR A 42 -22.97 7.54 -21.19
CA TYR A 42 -21.51 7.68 -21.12
C TYR A 42 -21.04 8.93 -20.35
N GLU A 43 -21.83 10.00 -20.41
CA GLU A 43 -21.47 11.31 -19.82
C GLU A 43 -21.95 11.47 -18.37
N TYR A 44 -22.83 10.58 -17.90
CA TYR A 44 -23.46 10.68 -16.58
C TYR A 44 -23.57 9.27 -15.98
N PRO A 45 -22.49 8.76 -15.36
CA PRO A 45 -22.59 7.54 -14.59
C PRO A 45 -23.57 7.74 -13.41
N PRO A 46 -24.27 6.68 -12.97
CA PRO A 46 -25.18 6.80 -11.82
C PRO A 46 -24.42 7.14 -10.53
N ALA A 47 -25.03 7.90 -9.63
CA ALA A 47 -24.38 8.36 -8.39
C ALA A 47 -24.36 7.31 -7.26
N ASP A 48 -25.14 6.24 -7.38
CA ASP A 48 -25.19 5.15 -6.40
C ASP A 48 -24.08 4.11 -6.64
N PHE A 49 -23.61 3.48 -5.56
CA PHE A 49 -22.53 2.49 -5.60
C PHE A 49 -22.75 1.38 -6.64
N SER A 50 -23.98 0.85 -6.74
CA SER A 50 -24.27 -0.25 -7.67
C SER A 50 -24.15 0.19 -9.13
N GLY A 51 -24.61 1.40 -9.44
CA GLY A 51 -24.44 2.00 -10.76
C GLY A 51 -23.00 2.31 -11.11
N VAL A 52 -22.22 2.90 -10.19
CA VAL A 52 -20.78 3.14 -10.36
C VAL A 52 -20.04 1.82 -10.58
N TYR A 53 -20.36 0.77 -9.82
CA TYR A 53 -19.72 -0.54 -9.91
C TYR A 53 -19.96 -1.21 -11.27
N VAL A 54 -21.20 -1.22 -11.76
CA VAL A 54 -21.51 -1.79 -13.09
C VAL A 54 -20.84 -0.99 -14.20
N TYR A 55 -20.83 0.34 -14.07
CA TYR A 55 -20.19 1.22 -15.04
C TYR A 55 -18.67 1.00 -15.08
N THR A 56 -18.06 0.82 -13.90
CA THR A 56 -16.66 0.45 -13.73
C THR A 56 -16.34 -0.88 -14.41
N LEU A 57 -17.17 -1.91 -14.18
CA LEU A 57 -16.98 -3.22 -14.80
C LEU A 57 -17.01 -3.15 -16.33
N VAL A 58 -17.82 -2.27 -16.91
CA VAL A 58 -17.83 -2.04 -18.36
C VAL A 58 -16.58 -1.33 -18.85
N GLN A 59 -16.07 -0.33 -18.12
CA GLN A 59 -14.84 0.38 -18.51
C GLN A 59 -13.59 -0.50 -18.36
N TYR A 60 -13.48 -1.16 -17.22
CA TYR A 60 -12.37 -2.04 -16.87
C TYR A 60 -12.40 -3.34 -17.70
N GLY A 61 -13.57 -3.98 -17.79
CA GLY A 61 -13.71 -5.35 -18.29
C GLY A 61 -13.52 -5.53 -19.80
N VAL A 62 -13.54 -4.45 -20.58
CA VAL A 62 -13.26 -4.53 -22.02
C VAL A 62 -11.84 -5.02 -22.26
N GLY A 63 -11.74 -6.21 -22.86
CA GLY A 63 -10.46 -6.88 -23.16
C GLY A 63 -9.93 -7.78 -22.04
N LYS A 64 -10.67 -7.97 -20.94
CA LYS A 64 -10.29 -8.86 -19.84
C LYS A 64 -10.79 -10.31 -20.06
N PRO A 65 -10.08 -11.32 -19.53
CA PRO A 65 -10.52 -12.72 -19.56
C PRO A 65 -11.87 -12.93 -18.86
N HIS A 66 -12.62 -13.95 -19.29
CA HIS A 66 -13.96 -14.21 -18.75
C HIS A 66 -13.92 -14.50 -17.25
N GLU A 67 -12.92 -15.24 -16.81
CA GLU A 67 -12.68 -15.66 -15.42
C GLU A 67 -12.49 -14.44 -14.50
N ILE A 68 -11.83 -13.39 -15.02
CA ILE A 68 -11.67 -12.12 -14.30
C ILE A 68 -12.98 -11.33 -14.24
N LEU A 69 -13.79 -11.36 -15.31
CA LEU A 69 -15.11 -10.73 -15.27
C LEU A 69 -16.06 -11.45 -14.30
N GLU A 70 -16.01 -12.79 -14.27
CA GLU A 70 -16.79 -13.60 -13.33
C GLU A 70 -16.29 -13.42 -11.89
N LEU A 71 -15.01 -13.13 -11.66
CA LEU A 71 -14.48 -12.78 -10.32
C LEU A 71 -15.19 -11.55 -9.75
N PHE A 72 -15.24 -10.44 -10.50
CA PHE A 72 -15.90 -9.20 -10.07
C PHE A 72 -17.43 -9.30 -10.06
N ARG A 73 -18.00 -10.39 -10.57
CA ARG A 73 -19.43 -10.70 -10.48
C ARG A 73 -19.83 -11.26 -9.13
N GLN A 74 -18.93 -12.00 -8.47
CA GLN A 74 -19.25 -12.72 -7.25
C GLN A 74 -19.70 -11.72 -6.17
N GLU A 75 -20.80 -12.05 -5.49
CA GLU A 75 -21.38 -11.11 -4.53
C GLU A 75 -20.45 -10.93 -3.33
N GLU A 76 -19.67 -11.94 -2.98
CA GLU A 76 -18.61 -11.93 -1.97
C GLU A 76 -17.53 -10.90 -2.31
N ILE A 77 -17.04 -10.90 -3.55
CA ILE A 77 -16.02 -9.96 -4.04
C ILE A 77 -16.58 -8.54 -4.11
N LYS A 78 -17.80 -8.39 -4.63
CA LYS A 78 -18.49 -7.09 -4.70
C LYS A 78 -18.76 -6.51 -3.32
N GLN A 79 -19.16 -7.33 -2.35
CA GLN A 79 -19.40 -6.90 -0.99
C GLN A 79 -18.08 -6.57 -0.27
N ALA A 80 -17.02 -7.33 -0.50
CA ALA A 80 -15.68 -7.01 -0.02
C ALA A 80 -15.18 -5.67 -0.57
N PHE A 81 -15.39 -5.41 -1.87
CA PHE A 81 -15.05 -4.13 -2.50
C PHE A 81 -15.86 -2.98 -1.90
N ARG A 82 -17.16 -3.18 -1.72
CA ARG A 82 -18.05 -2.18 -1.12
C ARG A 82 -17.61 -1.83 0.30
N GLU A 83 -17.33 -2.84 1.09
CA GLU A 83 -16.90 -2.67 2.48
C GLU A 83 -15.55 -1.98 2.58
N ALA A 84 -14.58 -2.36 1.73
CA ALA A 84 -13.30 -1.68 1.61
C ALA A 84 -13.46 -0.21 1.25
N PHE A 85 -14.38 0.11 0.34
CA PHE A 85 -14.65 1.49 -0.07
C PHE A 85 -15.36 2.30 1.02
N GLU A 86 -16.40 1.75 1.65
CA GLU A 86 -17.17 2.42 2.72
C GLU A 86 -16.32 2.66 3.98
N GLN A 87 -15.39 1.74 4.28
CA GLN A 87 -14.49 1.84 5.44
C GLN A 87 -13.15 2.52 5.12
N ASN A 88 -12.92 2.89 3.86
CA ASN A 88 -11.64 3.42 3.37
C ASN A 88 -10.44 2.51 3.74
N ASP A 89 -10.64 1.20 3.65
CA ASP A 89 -9.67 0.16 3.99
C ASP A 89 -9.49 -0.81 2.80
N PRO A 90 -8.49 -0.56 1.93
CA PRO A 90 -8.20 -1.42 0.79
C PRO A 90 -7.87 -2.87 1.17
N LEU A 91 -7.40 -3.15 2.40
CA LEU A 91 -6.99 -4.49 2.81
C LEU A 91 -8.16 -5.42 3.04
N ILE A 92 -9.34 -4.89 3.32
CA ILE A 92 -10.57 -5.69 3.36
C ILE A 92 -10.78 -6.35 2.00
N PHE A 93 -10.57 -5.61 0.92
CA PHE A 93 -10.74 -6.13 -0.42
C PHE A 93 -9.65 -7.12 -0.79
N ILE A 94 -8.39 -6.82 -0.44
CA ILE A 94 -7.25 -7.70 -0.70
C ILE A 94 -7.39 -9.03 0.05
N LYS A 95 -7.65 -9.00 1.36
CA LYS A 95 -7.76 -10.21 2.18
C LYS A 95 -8.94 -11.07 1.74
N LYS A 96 -10.14 -10.49 1.65
CA LYS A 96 -11.33 -11.23 1.24
C LYS A 96 -11.25 -11.71 -0.22
N GLY A 97 -10.59 -10.92 -1.07
CA GLY A 97 -10.28 -11.31 -2.44
C GLY A 97 -9.32 -12.49 -2.50
N GLN A 98 -8.30 -12.53 -1.64
CA GLN A 98 -7.35 -13.65 -1.55
C GLN A 98 -8.02 -14.91 -0.97
N ASP A 99 -8.76 -14.77 0.12
CA ASP A 99 -9.54 -15.86 0.73
C ASP A 99 -10.48 -16.50 -0.31
N PHE A 100 -11.09 -15.68 -1.17
CA PHE A 100 -11.93 -16.16 -2.27
C PHE A 100 -11.12 -16.94 -3.32
N ILE A 101 -9.96 -16.43 -3.72
CA ILE A 101 -9.09 -17.09 -4.71
C ILE A 101 -8.54 -18.43 -4.20
N ASP A 102 -8.35 -18.56 -2.89
CA ASP A 102 -7.84 -19.80 -2.28
C ASP A 102 -8.95 -20.80 -1.95
N GLY A 103 -10.17 -20.32 -1.69
CA GLY A 103 -11.28 -21.16 -1.24
C GLY A 103 -12.24 -21.67 -2.34
N TYR A 104 -12.19 -21.12 -3.56
CA TYR A 104 -13.21 -21.37 -4.59
C TYR A 104 -12.63 -21.85 -5.93
N ALA A 105 -13.38 -22.69 -6.63
CA ALA A 105 -12.99 -23.28 -7.92
C ALA A 105 -12.64 -22.24 -9.01
N LEU A 106 -13.33 -21.08 -9.01
CA LEU A 106 -13.00 -19.97 -9.90
C LEU A 106 -11.58 -19.43 -9.65
N GLY A 107 -11.12 -19.43 -8.40
CA GLY A 107 -9.75 -19.08 -8.05
C GLY A 107 -8.71 -20.04 -8.61
N ASP A 108 -9.01 -21.35 -8.59
CA ASP A 108 -8.14 -22.37 -9.22
C ASP A 108 -8.06 -22.19 -10.75
N GLU A 109 -9.16 -21.81 -11.39
CA GLU A 109 -9.20 -21.53 -12.83
C GLU A 109 -8.35 -20.30 -13.18
N ILE A 110 -8.45 -19.22 -12.40
CA ILE A 110 -7.63 -18.01 -12.56
C ILE A 110 -6.14 -18.34 -12.38
N LYS A 111 -5.78 -19.14 -11.36
CA LYS A 111 -4.40 -19.60 -11.13
C LYS A 111 -3.86 -20.44 -12.28
N LYS A 112 -4.68 -21.35 -12.84
CA LYS A 112 -4.29 -22.21 -13.99
C LYS A 112 -4.01 -21.41 -15.25
N LEU A 113 -4.67 -20.26 -15.42
CA LEU A 113 -4.42 -19.33 -16.52
C LEU A 113 -3.14 -18.50 -16.32
N GLY A 114 -2.45 -18.65 -15.17
CA GLY A 114 -1.25 -17.88 -14.83
C GLY A 114 -1.56 -16.41 -14.57
N ILE A 115 -2.81 -16.08 -14.26
CA ILE A 115 -3.24 -14.71 -13.97
C ILE A 115 -3.07 -14.47 -12.48
N ASP A 116 -2.34 -13.41 -12.14
CA ASP A 116 -2.29 -12.91 -10.77
C ASP A 116 -3.54 -12.05 -10.51
N PRO A 117 -4.42 -12.42 -9.55
CA PRO A 117 -5.64 -11.68 -9.28
C PRO A 117 -5.39 -10.34 -8.56
N PHE A 118 -4.27 -10.20 -7.84
CA PHE A 118 -3.95 -8.97 -7.11
C PHE A 118 -3.91 -7.74 -8.02
N PRO A 119 -3.19 -7.80 -9.17
CA PRO A 119 -3.24 -6.73 -10.14
C PRO A 119 -4.62 -6.32 -10.65
N GLU A 120 -5.53 -7.28 -10.76
CA GLU A 120 -6.85 -7.03 -11.30
C GLU A 120 -7.72 -6.27 -10.31
N TYR A 121 -7.60 -6.57 -9.00
CA TYR A 121 -8.26 -5.82 -7.94
C TYR A 121 -7.88 -4.34 -7.92
N ALA A 122 -6.60 -4.01 -8.09
CA ALA A 122 -6.13 -2.63 -8.12
C ALA A 122 -6.63 -1.87 -9.35
N ALA A 123 -6.53 -2.49 -10.52
CA ALA A 123 -6.97 -1.91 -11.78
C ALA A 123 -8.48 -1.64 -11.78
N PHE A 124 -9.27 -2.52 -11.16
CA PHE A 124 -10.70 -2.31 -10.96
C PHE A 124 -10.98 -1.14 -9.99
N ALA A 125 -10.26 -1.06 -8.86
CA ALA A 125 -10.43 0.03 -7.90
C ALA A 125 -10.13 1.41 -8.50
N MET A 126 -9.08 1.53 -9.33
CA MET A 126 -8.76 2.78 -10.03
C MET A 126 -9.87 3.20 -10.99
N ALA A 127 -10.35 2.27 -11.83
CA ALA A 127 -11.45 2.54 -12.74
C ALA A 127 -12.71 2.96 -11.96
N PHE A 128 -12.94 2.38 -10.78
CA PHE A 128 -14.04 2.76 -9.90
C PHE A 128 -13.92 4.21 -9.41
N ILE A 129 -12.74 4.61 -8.94
CA ILE A 129 -12.48 5.98 -8.48
C ILE A 129 -12.63 6.98 -9.64
N GLU A 130 -12.14 6.66 -10.83
CA GLU A 130 -12.28 7.50 -12.02
C GLU A 130 -13.75 7.72 -12.39
N VAL A 131 -14.55 6.64 -12.37
CA VAL A 131 -15.99 6.71 -12.63
C VAL A 131 -16.69 7.49 -11.52
N ALA A 132 -16.39 7.22 -10.25
CA ALA A 132 -16.97 7.90 -9.09
C ALA A 132 -16.65 9.40 -9.04
N ASN A 133 -15.48 9.81 -9.55
CA ASN A 133 -15.15 11.22 -9.70
C ASN A 133 -15.92 11.88 -10.85
N SER A 134 -16.17 11.12 -11.92
CA SER A 134 -16.93 11.57 -13.10
C SER A 134 -18.44 11.72 -12.85
N THR A 135 -18.98 11.14 -11.76
CA THR A 135 -20.40 11.30 -11.38
C THR A 135 -20.68 12.61 -10.63
N ARG A 136 -19.67 13.24 -10.02
CA ARG A 136 -19.84 14.40 -9.14
C ARG A 136 -19.95 15.69 -9.96
N LYS A 137 -21.12 16.33 -9.96
CA LYS A 137 -21.26 17.71 -10.48
C LYS A 137 -20.42 18.68 -9.62
N PRO A 138 -19.69 19.63 -10.22
CA PRO A 138 -18.94 20.68 -9.50
C PRO A 138 -19.78 21.50 -8.50
N SER A 139 -21.11 21.53 -8.66
CA SER A 139 -22.02 22.30 -7.81
C SER A 139 -22.34 21.64 -6.46
N GLU A 140 -22.08 20.34 -6.28
CA GLU A 140 -22.25 19.66 -4.99
C GLU A 140 -20.98 19.71 -4.12
N VAL A 141 -19.88 20.22 -4.69
CA VAL A 141 -18.55 20.39 -4.05
C VAL A 141 -18.53 21.51 -3.00
N LEU A 142 -19.55 22.37 -2.90
CA LEU A 142 -19.54 23.51 -1.98
C LEU A 142 -20.05 23.23 -0.55
N ARG A 143 -20.46 21.99 -0.21
CA ARG A 143 -20.99 21.68 1.13
C ARG A 143 -20.07 20.94 2.09
N ASP A 144 -18.99 20.30 1.63
CA ASP A 144 -18.07 19.57 2.50
C ASP A 144 -16.68 20.22 2.53
N ARG A 145 -16.57 21.35 3.25
CA ARG A 145 -15.34 22.15 3.46
C ARG A 145 -14.21 21.44 4.25
N LYS A 146 -14.16 20.10 4.27
CA LYS A 146 -13.02 19.30 4.75
C LYS A 146 -12.25 18.60 3.62
N LEU A 147 -12.76 18.63 2.38
CA LEU A 147 -12.19 17.89 1.24
C LEU A 147 -11.11 18.65 0.46
N ASP A 148 -10.89 19.95 0.68
CA ASP A 148 -9.93 20.72 -0.13
C ASP A 148 -8.46 20.30 0.13
N ALA A 149 -8.12 19.95 1.37
CA ALA A 149 -6.81 19.39 1.71
C ALA A 149 -6.61 17.96 1.15
N ILE A 150 -7.71 17.20 1.00
CA ILE A 150 -7.70 15.84 0.43
C ILE A 150 -7.62 15.91 -1.11
N ASN A 151 -8.24 16.91 -1.73
CA ASN A 151 -8.28 17.09 -3.19
C ASN A 151 -6.95 17.58 -3.77
N GLN A 152 -6.21 18.45 -3.05
CA GLN A 152 -4.87 18.86 -3.48
C GLN A 152 -3.90 17.67 -3.48
N ASN A 153 -3.96 16.82 -2.45
CA ASN A 153 -3.20 15.57 -2.43
C ASN A 153 -3.67 14.62 -3.53
N LEU A 154 -4.98 14.41 -3.73
CA LEU A 154 -5.51 13.53 -4.79
C LEU A 154 -5.01 13.87 -6.21
N SER A 155 -4.79 15.14 -6.53
CA SER A 155 -4.24 15.53 -7.84
C SER A 155 -2.77 15.16 -8.01
N VAL A 156 -1.96 15.29 -6.95
CA VAL A 156 -0.57 14.80 -6.90
C VAL A 156 -0.55 13.27 -6.93
N LEU A 157 -1.50 12.63 -6.25
CA LEU A 157 -1.69 11.18 -6.23
C LEU A 157 -2.06 10.62 -7.60
N GLN A 158 -2.92 11.29 -8.36
CA GLN A 158 -3.25 10.89 -9.73
C GLN A 158 -2.03 10.97 -10.66
N GLU A 159 -1.15 11.96 -10.44
CA GLU A 159 0.10 12.07 -11.20
C GLU A 159 1.13 10.99 -10.81
N GLN A 160 1.15 10.56 -9.53
CA GLN A 160 2.01 9.46 -9.08
C GLN A 160 1.46 8.09 -9.51
N LEU A 161 0.16 7.84 -9.32
CA LEU A 161 -0.53 6.61 -9.72
C LEU A 161 -0.50 6.40 -11.24
N SER A 162 -0.51 7.46 -12.05
CA SER A 162 -0.35 7.37 -13.51
C SER A 162 1.09 7.10 -13.97
N LYS A 163 2.09 7.28 -13.09
CA LYS A 163 3.50 6.92 -13.31
C LYS A 163 3.82 5.49 -12.90
N LEU A 164 3.03 4.91 -11.99
CA LEU A 164 3.14 3.50 -11.58
C LEU A 164 2.63 2.60 -12.72
N LYS A 165 3.44 1.60 -13.08
CA LYS A 165 3.15 0.73 -14.24
C LYS A 165 2.50 -0.57 -13.82
N GLU A 166 2.75 -1.01 -12.58
CA GLU A 166 2.30 -2.30 -12.09
C GLU A 166 1.21 -2.16 -11.01
N PRO A 167 0.07 -2.84 -11.16
CA PRO A 167 -1.03 -2.80 -10.20
C PRO A 167 -0.71 -3.10 -8.73
N LYS A 168 0.37 -3.84 -8.43
CA LYS A 168 0.83 -4.08 -7.04
C LYS A 168 1.42 -2.83 -6.40
N GLU A 169 2.16 -2.03 -7.16
CA GLU A 169 2.73 -0.75 -6.71
C GLU A 169 1.62 0.22 -6.28
N ILE A 170 0.48 0.14 -6.97
CA ILE A 170 -0.70 0.97 -6.72
C ILE A 170 -1.41 0.55 -5.43
N LEU A 171 -1.54 -0.76 -5.17
CA LEU A 171 -2.12 -1.25 -3.91
C LEU A 171 -1.22 -0.91 -2.72
N LEU A 172 0.09 -1.03 -2.88
CA LEU A 172 1.06 -0.63 -1.88
C LEU A 172 0.93 0.86 -1.58
N GLU A 173 0.87 1.71 -2.61
CA GLU A 173 0.72 3.14 -2.45
C GLU A 173 -0.61 3.52 -1.75
N LEU A 174 -1.72 2.86 -2.12
CA LEU A 174 -3.01 3.04 -1.45
C LEU A 174 -2.98 2.59 0.02
N ALA A 175 -2.28 1.51 0.34
CA ALA A 175 -2.12 1.03 1.72
C ALA A 175 -1.23 1.98 2.55
N ILE A 176 -0.11 2.48 1.99
CA ILE A 176 0.76 3.49 2.62
C ILE A 176 -0.04 4.75 2.95
N GLN A 177 -0.91 5.17 2.04
CA GLN A 177 -1.76 6.33 2.25
C GLN A 177 -2.83 6.08 3.30
N SER A 178 -3.53 4.95 3.27
CA SER A 178 -4.53 4.62 4.30
C SER A 178 -3.90 4.60 5.70
N GLN A 179 -2.69 4.05 5.84
CA GLN A 179 -1.94 4.07 7.09
C GLN A 179 -1.62 5.50 7.54
N THR A 180 -1.25 6.37 6.60
CA THR A 180 -0.95 7.78 6.87
C THR A 180 -2.21 8.54 7.31
N TYR A 181 -3.35 8.32 6.63
CA TYR A 181 -4.64 8.91 7.01
C TYR A 181 -5.16 8.39 8.36
N GLN A 182 -4.93 7.11 8.69
CA GLN A 182 -5.32 6.52 9.96
C GLN A 182 -4.40 6.96 11.12
N LYS A 183 -3.10 7.17 10.89
CA LYS A 183 -2.19 7.77 11.90
C LYS A 183 -2.60 9.20 12.29
N LEU A 184 -3.38 9.89 11.45
CA LEU A 184 -3.93 11.23 11.69
C LEU A 184 -5.30 11.20 12.41
N GLN A 185 -5.88 10.03 12.68
CA GLN A 185 -7.14 9.87 13.42
C GLN A 185 -6.94 9.02 14.68
N PRO A 186 -7.61 9.35 15.81
CA PRO A 186 -7.54 8.54 17.01
C PRO A 186 -8.46 7.31 16.88
N ALA A 187 -8.02 6.24 16.21
CA ALA A 187 -8.77 4.97 16.18
C ALA A 187 -7.90 3.70 15.97
N ASP A 188 -8.29 2.65 16.73
CA ASP A 188 -8.01 1.20 16.65
C ASP A 188 -6.59 0.76 16.20
N GLU A 189 -5.65 0.69 17.16
CA GLU A 189 -4.24 0.26 16.94
C GLU A 189 -4.11 -1.08 16.21
N SER A 190 -5.06 -2.00 16.42
CA SER A 190 -5.06 -3.34 15.79
C SER A 190 -5.22 -3.29 14.26
N LYS A 191 -6.06 -2.38 13.74
CA LYS A 191 -6.25 -2.21 12.29
C LYS A 191 -5.03 -1.57 11.64
N ASN A 192 -4.40 -0.61 12.33
CA ASN A 192 -3.18 0.05 11.86
C ASN A 192 -1.98 -0.91 11.82
N GLU A 193 -1.89 -1.86 12.75
CA GLU A 193 -0.84 -2.88 12.78
C GLU A 193 -0.96 -3.82 11.58
N LYS A 194 -2.18 -4.26 11.25
CA LYS A 194 -2.44 -5.12 10.09
C LYS A 194 -2.19 -4.43 8.74
N ILE A 195 -2.36 -3.11 8.68
CA ILE A 195 -1.99 -2.36 7.48
C ILE A 195 -0.48 -2.24 7.34
N GLY A 196 0.22 -1.94 8.45
CA GLY A 196 1.67 -1.91 8.47
C GLY A 196 2.29 -3.26 8.08
N ILE A 197 1.73 -4.38 8.56
CA ILE A 197 2.29 -5.71 8.26
C ILE A 197 2.18 -6.05 6.76
N PHE A 198 1.09 -5.66 6.10
CA PHE A 198 0.91 -5.84 4.67
C PHE A 198 1.88 -4.97 3.86
N ILE A 199 2.03 -3.69 4.23
CA ILE A 199 2.97 -2.77 3.56
C ILE A 199 4.39 -3.32 3.66
N LEU A 200 4.82 -3.70 4.87
CA LEU A 200 6.13 -4.30 5.10
C LEU A 200 6.33 -5.57 4.25
N ALA A 201 5.30 -6.43 4.18
CA ALA A 201 5.34 -7.64 3.39
C ALA A 201 5.58 -7.35 1.90
N GLU A 202 4.78 -6.47 1.30
CA GLU A 202 4.91 -6.19 -0.13
C GLU A 202 6.23 -5.48 -0.47
N GLN A 203 6.69 -4.56 0.39
CA GLN A 203 8.00 -3.91 0.22
C GLN A 203 9.16 -4.92 0.28
N MET A 204 9.15 -5.80 1.30
CA MET A 204 10.17 -6.84 1.43
C MET A 204 10.13 -7.83 0.28
N ARG A 205 8.93 -8.22 -0.18
CA ARG A 205 8.76 -9.11 -1.33
C ARG A 205 9.36 -8.49 -2.59
N GLY A 206 8.97 -7.26 -2.91
CA GLY A 206 9.50 -6.55 -4.07
C GLY A 206 11.02 -6.40 -4.01
N TRP A 207 11.57 -6.10 -2.83
CA TRP A 207 13.00 -6.04 -2.62
C TRP A 207 13.70 -7.38 -2.87
N PHE A 208 13.24 -8.45 -2.23
CA PHE A 208 13.81 -9.79 -2.37
C PHE A 208 13.76 -10.32 -3.80
N GLU A 209 12.66 -10.10 -4.52
CA GLU A 209 12.55 -10.44 -5.93
C GLU A 209 13.57 -9.65 -6.79
N THR A 210 13.73 -8.35 -6.49
CA THR A 210 14.66 -7.47 -7.22
C THR A 210 16.11 -7.91 -7.09
N ILE A 211 16.53 -8.35 -5.89
CA ILE A 211 17.88 -8.86 -5.64
C ILE A 211 18.04 -10.35 -6.02
N GLY A 212 16.99 -10.97 -6.57
CA GLY A 212 17.04 -12.32 -7.13
C GLY A 212 16.85 -13.46 -6.12
N TYR A 213 16.34 -13.16 -4.93
CA TYR A 213 15.95 -14.18 -3.95
C TYR A 213 14.67 -14.88 -4.40
N LYS A 214 14.55 -16.17 -4.10
CA LYS A 214 13.38 -16.97 -4.50
C LYS A 214 12.59 -17.40 -3.29
N PHE A 215 11.27 -17.27 -3.34
CA PHE A 215 10.37 -17.76 -2.29
C PHE A 215 10.18 -19.27 -2.40
N ASP A 216 10.21 -19.96 -1.27
CA ASP A 216 9.76 -21.35 -1.12
C ASP A 216 8.22 -21.40 -1.05
N SER A 217 7.63 -22.60 -1.03
CA SER A 217 6.18 -22.76 -0.92
C SER A 217 5.63 -22.44 0.47
N TYR A 218 6.49 -22.35 1.49
CA TYR A 218 6.08 -22.01 2.85
C TYR A 218 5.79 -20.50 2.97
N LYS A 219 4.55 -20.20 3.36
CA LYS A 219 4.04 -18.85 3.57
C LYS A 219 3.01 -18.85 4.69
N VAL A 220 3.13 -17.93 5.63
CA VAL A 220 2.15 -17.65 6.68
C VAL A 220 1.85 -16.15 6.68
N GLU A 221 0.56 -15.81 6.73
CA GLU A 221 0.09 -14.43 6.86
C GLU A 221 -0.89 -14.35 8.03
N GLU A 222 -0.46 -13.71 9.10
CA GLU A 222 -1.25 -13.51 10.32
C GLU A 222 -1.49 -12.02 10.54
N GLU A 223 -2.38 -11.66 11.47
CA GLU A 223 -2.72 -10.25 11.69
C GLU A 223 -1.57 -9.40 12.23
N LYS A 224 -0.60 -10.04 12.90
CA LYS A 224 0.50 -9.35 13.60
C LYS A 224 1.88 -9.66 13.02
N PHE A 225 1.98 -10.63 12.13
CA PHE A 225 3.24 -11.05 11.53
C PHE A 225 3.00 -11.77 10.21
N PHE A 226 4.03 -11.89 9.39
CA PHE A 226 4.08 -12.83 8.28
C PHE A 226 5.36 -13.66 8.37
N GLU A 227 5.35 -14.84 7.76
CA GLU A 227 6.52 -15.71 7.67
C GLU A 227 6.70 -16.27 6.27
N TRP A 228 7.94 -16.30 5.80
CA TRP A 228 8.33 -16.93 4.55
C TRP A 228 9.61 -17.74 4.71
N ILE A 229 9.84 -18.65 3.78
CA ILE A 229 11.19 -19.17 3.54
C ILE A 229 11.66 -18.62 2.20
N ILE A 230 12.84 -18.00 2.20
CA ILE A 230 13.51 -17.53 0.99
C ILE A 230 14.77 -18.36 0.73
N ASN A 231 15.13 -18.45 -0.54
CA ASN A 231 16.29 -19.16 -1.05
C ASN A 231 17.26 -18.15 -1.64
N ILE A 232 18.41 -17.99 -0.99
CA ILE A 232 19.48 -17.11 -1.43
C ILE A 232 20.49 -17.93 -2.23
N PRO A 233 20.81 -17.56 -3.49
CA PRO A 233 21.79 -18.29 -4.29
C PRO A 233 23.17 -18.34 -3.61
N ALA A 234 23.71 -19.55 -3.46
CA ALA A 234 25.05 -19.78 -2.90
C ALA A 234 25.98 -20.38 -3.96
N ARG A 235 27.31 -20.39 -3.70
CA ARG A 235 28.31 -20.95 -4.64
C ARG A 235 27.98 -22.38 -5.11
N ARG A 236 27.31 -23.19 -4.29
CA ARG A 236 26.82 -24.53 -4.62
C ARG A 236 25.45 -24.74 -3.97
N GLY A 237 24.38 -24.41 -4.70
CA GLY A 237 23.00 -24.56 -4.21
C GLY A 237 22.39 -23.25 -3.74
N TYR A 238 21.63 -23.30 -2.66
CA TYR A 238 20.97 -22.14 -2.07
C TYR A 238 20.97 -22.26 -0.55
N ASP A 239 21.07 -21.12 0.11
CA ASP A 239 20.86 -21.00 1.55
C ASP A 239 19.38 -20.74 1.80
N ARG A 240 18.76 -21.56 2.65
CA ARG A 240 17.35 -21.41 3.05
C ARG A 240 17.27 -20.53 4.28
N ILE A 241 16.57 -19.42 4.20
CA ILE A 241 16.45 -18.45 5.27
C ILE A 241 14.98 -18.33 5.67
N PHE A 242 14.70 -18.51 6.96
CA PHE A 242 13.37 -18.22 7.50
C PHE A 242 13.24 -16.72 7.76
N VAL A 243 12.19 -16.07 7.28
CA VAL A 243 11.98 -14.64 7.49
C VAL A 243 10.67 -14.43 8.22
N ARG A 244 10.71 -13.70 9.34
CA ARG A 244 9.52 -13.21 10.04
C ARG A 244 9.48 -11.69 9.99
N GLY A 245 8.41 -11.13 9.44
CA GLY A 245 8.14 -9.69 9.49
C GLY A 245 7.19 -9.33 10.63
N VAL A 246 7.41 -8.18 11.27
CA VAL A 246 6.52 -7.59 12.30
C VAL A 246 6.40 -6.07 12.12
N GLU A 247 5.20 -5.50 12.25
CA GLU A 247 5.01 -4.03 12.19
C GLU A 247 5.43 -3.35 13.50
N ARG A 248 5.20 -4.02 14.64
CA ARG A 248 5.59 -3.51 15.96
C ARG A 248 7.09 -3.64 16.22
N GLU A 249 7.50 -3.19 17.41
CA GLU A 249 8.86 -3.45 17.91
C GLU A 249 9.14 -4.97 17.99
N GLY A 250 10.26 -5.37 17.39
CA GLY A 250 10.76 -6.75 17.43
C GLY A 250 11.29 -7.11 18.82
N GLY A 251 10.69 -8.12 19.44
CA GLY A 251 10.91 -8.49 20.83
C GLY A 251 11.51 -9.89 21.01
N LEU A 252 11.79 -10.25 22.27
CA LEU A 252 12.31 -11.58 22.64
C LEU A 252 11.36 -12.72 22.24
N SER A 253 10.04 -12.49 22.29
CA SER A 253 9.05 -13.48 21.87
C SER A 253 9.20 -13.85 20.39
N ASP A 254 9.58 -12.88 19.56
CA ASP A 254 9.77 -13.10 18.13
C ASP A 254 11.05 -13.91 17.88
N VAL A 255 12.13 -13.58 18.59
CA VAL A 255 13.39 -14.35 18.57
C VAL A 255 13.18 -15.80 19.01
N GLN A 256 12.41 -16.03 20.07
CA GLN A 256 12.07 -17.38 20.52
C GLN A 256 11.26 -18.16 19.46
N SER A 257 10.36 -17.47 18.76
CA SER A 257 9.57 -18.08 17.70
C SER A 257 10.43 -18.43 16.49
N LEU A 258 11.40 -17.58 16.14
CA LEU A 258 12.40 -17.88 15.11
C LEU A 258 13.26 -19.09 15.46
N ARG A 259 13.71 -19.21 16.71
CA ARG A 259 14.50 -20.38 17.14
C ARG A 259 13.75 -21.69 16.89
N LYS A 260 12.46 -21.74 17.23
CA LYS A 260 11.60 -22.91 16.95
C LYS A 260 11.45 -23.14 15.45
N ALA A 261 11.24 -22.07 14.67
CA ALA A 261 11.08 -22.17 13.23
C ALA A 261 12.32 -22.71 12.52
N VAL A 262 13.54 -22.33 12.96
CA VAL A 262 14.80 -22.88 12.43
C VAL A 262 14.86 -24.39 12.66
N ASP A 263 14.53 -24.83 13.87
CA ASP A 263 14.54 -26.26 14.22
C ASP A 263 13.50 -27.06 13.44
N GLU A 264 12.30 -26.50 13.24
CA GLU A 264 11.16 -27.14 12.55
C GLU A 264 11.37 -27.18 11.02
N HIS A 265 11.81 -26.09 10.41
CA HIS A 265 11.93 -25.95 8.96
C HIS A 265 13.32 -26.28 8.40
N LYS A 266 14.30 -26.54 9.27
CA LYS A 266 15.70 -26.85 8.91
C LYS A 266 16.29 -25.79 7.98
N THR A 267 16.09 -24.52 8.34
CA THR A 267 16.70 -23.39 7.62
C THR A 267 18.12 -23.17 8.12
N LYS A 268 18.95 -22.56 7.28
CA LYS A 268 20.33 -22.22 7.64
C LYS A 268 20.36 -21.08 8.64
N GLU A 269 19.53 -20.07 8.41
CA GLU A 269 19.42 -18.89 9.26
C GLU A 269 17.95 -18.48 9.41
N ALA A 270 17.69 -17.57 10.35
CA ALA A 270 16.40 -16.92 10.52
C ALA A 270 16.54 -15.42 10.75
N TRP A 271 15.69 -14.62 10.09
CA TRP A 271 15.70 -13.17 10.17
C TRP A 271 14.39 -12.66 10.77
N LEU A 272 14.51 -11.83 11.81
CA LEU A 272 13.43 -10.98 12.31
C LEU A 272 13.56 -9.61 11.65
N VAL A 273 12.51 -9.17 10.96
CA VAL A 273 12.48 -7.85 10.32
C VAL A 273 11.34 -7.04 10.90
N SER A 274 11.64 -5.88 11.48
CA SER A 274 10.65 -4.95 12.02
C SER A 274 10.53 -3.71 11.14
N ALA A 275 9.29 -3.24 10.92
CA ALA A 275 9.05 -1.95 10.26
C ALA A 275 9.46 -0.74 11.12
N ARG A 276 9.65 -0.93 12.43
CA ARG A 276 9.95 0.16 13.37
C ARG A 276 11.34 0.02 13.97
N LYS A 277 11.46 -0.81 15.00
CA LYS A 277 12.69 -0.95 15.79
C LYS A 277 12.82 -2.35 16.34
N ILE A 278 14.05 -2.77 16.56
CA ILE A 278 14.37 -4.00 17.30
C ILE A 278 14.72 -3.62 18.74
N SER A 279 14.09 -4.29 19.70
CA SER A 279 14.35 -4.06 21.12
C SER A 279 15.81 -4.38 21.48
N PRO A 280 16.45 -3.62 22.40
CA PRO A 280 17.81 -3.92 22.85
C PRO A 280 17.94 -5.34 23.42
N ALA A 281 16.88 -5.84 24.07
CA ALA A 281 16.83 -7.21 24.58
C ALA A 281 16.93 -8.23 23.45
N ALA A 282 16.15 -8.08 22.37
CA ALA A 282 16.25 -8.95 21.20
C ALA A 282 17.64 -8.87 20.53
N ARG A 283 18.22 -7.66 20.42
CA ARG A 283 19.58 -7.49 19.88
C ARG A 283 20.66 -8.17 20.73
N ASN A 284 20.51 -8.16 22.04
CA ASN A 284 21.45 -8.86 22.93
C ASN A 284 21.24 -10.37 22.92
N GLU A 285 20.00 -10.82 22.73
CA GLU A 285 19.65 -12.24 22.66
C GLU A 285 20.30 -12.93 21.46
N VAL A 286 20.25 -12.31 20.28
CA VAL A 286 20.86 -12.88 19.06
C VAL A 286 22.38 -12.93 19.08
N LYS A 287 23.04 -12.18 19.99
CA LYS A 287 24.50 -12.23 20.17
C LYS A 287 24.99 -13.45 20.96
N LYS A 288 24.08 -14.20 21.58
CA LYS A 288 24.44 -15.42 22.33
C LYS A 288 24.84 -16.54 21.38
N GLU A 289 25.75 -17.41 21.81
CA GLU A 289 26.24 -18.54 20.99
C GLU A 289 25.11 -19.47 20.52
N GLU A 290 24.07 -19.65 21.34
CA GLU A 290 22.90 -20.46 21.00
C GLU A 290 21.98 -19.86 19.92
N ASN A 291 22.22 -18.61 19.48
CA ASN A 291 21.42 -17.90 18.48
C ASN A 291 22.26 -17.40 17.29
N GLN A 292 23.44 -17.98 17.04
CA GLN A 292 24.36 -17.48 15.99
C GLN A 292 23.74 -17.45 14.59
N ASP A 293 22.71 -18.27 14.33
CA ASP A 293 22.00 -18.34 13.06
C ASP A 293 20.74 -17.46 13.01
N ILE A 294 20.50 -16.62 14.03
CA ILE A 294 19.34 -15.72 14.11
C ILE A 294 19.81 -14.27 14.03
N PHE A 295 19.18 -13.50 13.13
CA PHE A 295 19.49 -12.10 12.91
C PHE A 295 18.24 -11.24 13.09
N CYS A 296 18.44 -9.99 13.50
CA CYS A 296 17.35 -9.03 13.72
C CYS A 296 17.69 -7.69 13.05
N TYR A 297 16.75 -7.19 12.25
CA TYR A 297 16.90 -5.98 11.45
C TYR A 297 15.66 -5.09 11.57
N THR A 298 15.84 -3.78 11.49
CA THR A 298 14.78 -2.96 10.87
C THR A 298 14.78 -3.19 9.36
N PHE A 299 13.69 -2.86 8.67
CA PHE A 299 13.68 -3.02 7.21
C PHE A 299 14.80 -2.19 6.54
N ASP A 300 15.04 -0.96 7.01
CA ASP A 300 16.15 -0.13 6.53
C ASP A 300 17.53 -0.79 6.75
N GLU A 301 17.77 -1.36 7.93
CA GLU A 301 19.03 -2.08 8.23
C GLU A 301 19.25 -3.26 7.27
N LEU A 302 18.17 -3.95 6.87
CA LEU A 302 18.24 -5.06 5.92
C LEU A 302 18.53 -4.58 4.48
N LEU A 303 17.99 -3.42 4.09
CA LEU A 303 18.28 -2.81 2.79
C LEU A 303 19.76 -2.41 2.71
N ASP A 304 20.27 -1.75 3.74
CA ASP A 304 21.66 -1.27 3.81
C ASP A 304 22.70 -2.41 3.76
N GLU A 305 22.35 -3.62 4.19
CA GLU A 305 23.25 -4.76 4.12
C GLU A 305 23.56 -5.20 2.68
N GLN A 306 22.60 -5.02 1.76
CA GLN A 306 22.68 -5.54 0.39
C GLN A 306 22.75 -4.45 -0.69
N ALA A 307 22.34 -3.21 -0.36
CA ALA A 307 22.26 -2.11 -1.31
C ALA A 307 23.23 -0.98 -0.98
N ASP A 308 24.15 -0.70 -1.89
CA ASP A 308 24.96 0.51 -1.86
C ASP A 308 24.27 1.62 -2.67
N PHE A 309 23.53 2.48 -1.97
CA PHE A 309 22.91 3.67 -2.55
C PHE A 309 23.87 4.86 -2.66
N SER A 310 25.11 4.79 -2.16
CA SER A 310 26.02 5.94 -2.11
C SER A 310 26.24 6.56 -3.49
N LYS A 311 26.37 5.76 -4.54
CA LYS A 311 26.53 6.27 -5.92
C LYS A 311 25.32 7.07 -6.41
N TYR A 312 24.11 6.64 -6.06
CA TYR A 312 22.89 7.36 -6.42
C TYR A 312 22.80 8.67 -5.63
N LEU A 313 23.11 8.64 -4.34
CA LEU A 313 23.13 9.81 -3.48
C LEU A 313 24.19 10.84 -3.93
N ASP A 314 25.39 10.39 -4.28
CA ASP A 314 26.46 11.21 -4.84
C ASP A 314 26.00 11.89 -6.14
N TRP A 315 25.35 11.14 -7.03
CA TRP A 315 24.79 11.68 -8.27
C TRP A 315 23.68 12.70 -7.99
N LEU A 316 22.77 12.39 -7.06
CA LEU A 316 21.65 13.27 -6.71
C LEU A 316 22.17 14.58 -6.11
N GLU A 317 23.14 14.51 -5.19
CA GLU A 317 23.76 15.68 -4.59
C GLU A 317 24.47 16.54 -5.64
N ALA A 318 25.19 15.91 -6.58
CA ALA A 318 25.80 16.61 -7.70
C ALA A 318 24.76 17.31 -8.59
N GLU A 319 23.62 16.67 -8.85
CA GLU A 319 22.54 17.22 -9.66
C GLU A 319 21.83 18.39 -8.96
N VAL A 320 21.60 18.30 -7.65
CA VAL A 320 21.07 19.37 -6.80
C VAL A 320 21.98 20.61 -6.88
N LYS A 321 23.29 20.42 -6.70
CA LYS A 321 24.29 21.50 -6.82
C LYS A 321 24.38 22.07 -8.22
N ARG A 322 24.36 21.21 -9.25
CA ARG A 322 24.41 21.62 -10.66
C ARG A 322 23.21 22.49 -11.06
N LYS A 323 22.02 22.17 -10.55
CA LYS A 323 20.80 22.97 -10.75
C LYS A 323 20.71 24.18 -9.83
N GLY A 324 21.64 24.34 -8.89
CA GLY A 324 21.65 25.42 -7.91
C GLY A 324 20.47 25.37 -6.92
N ILE A 325 19.86 24.18 -6.75
CA ILE A 325 18.71 24.00 -5.85
C ILE A 325 19.14 24.21 -4.40
N ASP A 326 20.36 23.77 -4.05
CA ASP A 326 21.01 24.01 -2.76
C ASP A 326 21.08 25.51 -2.40
N ARG A 327 21.17 26.39 -3.40
CA ARG A 327 21.22 27.84 -3.22
C ARG A 327 19.85 28.51 -3.17
N MET A 328 18.82 27.80 -3.62
CA MET A 328 17.42 28.25 -3.57
C MET A 328 16.74 27.83 -2.28
N TYR A 329 17.33 26.88 -1.54
CA TYR A 329 16.83 26.44 -0.26
C TYR A 329 17.00 27.55 0.79
N VAL A 330 15.90 27.92 1.43
CA VAL A 330 15.89 28.88 2.54
C VAL A 330 15.51 28.10 3.80
N PRO A 331 16.45 27.84 4.71
CA PRO A 331 16.14 27.22 5.99
C PRO A 331 15.13 28.06 6.74
N LEU A 332 14.07 27.43 7.24
CA LEU A 332 13.01 28.13 7.96
C LEU A 332 13.28 28.02 9.46
N ALA A 333 13.22 29.15 10.17
CA ALA A 333 13.11 29.13 11.62
C ALA A 333 11.64 28.92 12.01
N CYS A 334 11.41 28.24 13.13
CA CYS A 334 10.06 28.13 13.70
C CYS A 334 9.95 28.83 15.05
N ILE A 335 8.74 29.24 15.37
CA ILE A 335 8.41 29.94 16.60
C ILE A 335 7.27 29.18 17.27
N LYS A 336 7.43 28.88 18.56
CA LYS A 336 6.40 28.28 19.40
C LYS A 336 6.00 29.26 20.49
N GLU A 337 4.72 29.59 20.55
CA GLU A 337 4.16 30.37 21.65
C GLU A 337 3.95 29.44 22.86
N GLU A 338 4.49 29.82 24.00
CA GLU A 338 4.36 29.07 25.25
C GLU A 338 3.24 29.70 26.07
N TYR A 339 2.30 28.89 26.53
CA TYR A 339 1.14 29.32 27.32
C TYR A 339 1.15 28.67 28.70
N ASP A 340 0.61 29.37 29.68
CA ASP A 340 0.33 28.80 30.99
C ASP A 340 -0.78 27.73 30.82
N PRO A 341 -0.54 26.49 31.26
CA PRO A 341 -1.48 25.39 31.03
C PRO A 341 -2.81 25.57 31.76
N VAL A 342 -2.88 26.42 32.79
CA VAL A 342 -4.08 26.66 33.60
C VAL A 342 -4.76 27.97 33.19
N THR A 343 -4.00 29.07 33.08
CA THR A 343 -4.59 30.39 32.80
C THR A 343 -4.75 30.66 31.30
N GLN A 344 -4.11 29.87 30.43
CA GLN A 344 -3.99 30.10 28.99
C GLN A 344 -3.41 31.47 28.62
N GLU A 345 -2.71 32.11 29.54
CA GLU A 345 -1.99 33.34 29.27
C GLU A 345 -0.66 33.03 28.59
N LYS A 346 -0.25 33.88 27.64
CA LYS A 346 1.01 33.71 26.93
C LYS A 346 2.18 33.97 27.88
N LEU A 347 2.96 32.93 28.18
CA LEU A 347 4.15 32.99 29.03
C LEU A 347 5.38 33.46 28.25
N GLY A 348 5.48 33.10 26.98
CA GLY A 348 6.68 33.38 26.21
C GLY A 348 6.65 32.90 24.77
N VAL A 349 7.82 32.96 24.14
CA VAL A 349 8.03 32.58 22.75
C VAL A 349 9.37 31.86 22.63
N SER A 350 9.32 30.58 22.30
CA SER A 350 10.49 29.77 21.95
C SER A 350 10.80 29.97 20.46
N ARG A 351 12.05 30.26 20.13
CA ARG A 351 12.50 30.44 18.74
C ARG A 351 13.54 29.38 18.43
N TYR A 352 13.28 28.57 17.41
CA TYR A 352 14.18 27.53 16.95
C TYR A 352 14.88 27.99 15.68
N ASN A 353 16.18 28.18 15.76
CA ASN A 353 17.00 28.77 14.69
C ASN A 353 18.12 27.83 14.27
N VAL A 354 19.20 28.37 13.68
CA VAL A 354 20.39 27.60 13.26
C VAL A 354 20.96 26.70 14.37
N ASP A 355 20.98 27.16 15.62
CA ASP A 355 21.56 26.44 16.75
C ASP A 355 20.73 25.19 17.11
N ASP A 356 19.45 25.19 16.72
CA ASP A 356 18.50 24.09 16.91
C ASP A 356 18.32 23.23 15.66
N GLY A 357 19.10 23.48 14.61
CA GLY A 357 18.97 22.79 13.32
C GLY A 357 17.79 23.26 12.47
N TRP A 358 17.35 24.51 12.66
CA TRP A 358 16.21 25.12 11.98
C TRP A 358 14.90 24.33 12.21
N ILE A 359 13.91 24.47 11.33
CA ILE A 359 12.64 23.76 11.43
C ILE A 359 12.82 22.25 11.34
N GLU A 360 13.84 21.77 10.61
CA GLU A 360 14.16 20.37 10.43
C GLU A 360 14.56 19.73 11.75
N GLY A 361 15.50 20.35 12.47
CA GLY A 361 15.88 19.90 13.81
C GLY A 361 14.70 19.89 14.78
N TYR A 362 13.85 20.92 14.76
CA TYR A 362 12.62 20.94 15.55
C TYR A 362 11.67 19.77 15.20
N ILE A 363 11.43 19.51 13.91
CA ILE A 363 10.56 18.42 13.43
C ILE A 363 11.13 17.06 13.84
N ASP A 364 12.44 16.84 13.72
CA ASP A 364 13.08 15.58 14.11
C ASP A 364 12.87 15.28 15.60
N HIS A 365 12.96 16.31 16.44
CA HIS A 365 12.70 16.17 17.88
C HIS A 365 11.21 15.94 18.16
N TRP A 366 10.33 16.69 17.49
CA TRP A 366 8.88 16.57 17.61
C TRP A 366 8.37 15.18 17.16
N LEU A 367 8.90 14.62 16.07
CA LEU A 367 8.55 13.28 15.58
C LEU A 367 8.78 12.21 16.65
N ASN A 368 9.85 12.37 17.43
CA ASN A 368 10.26 11.49 18.52
C ASN A 368 9.52 11.74 19.84
N ASP A 369 8.79 12.85 19.98
CA ASP A 369 8.01 13.14 21.19
C ASP A 369 6.74 12.27 21.28
N ARG A 370 6.49 11.71 22.46
CA ARG A 370 5.29 10.89 22.76
C ARG A 370 4.06 11.75 23.05
N ALA A 371 4.24 13.02 23.44
CA ALA A 371 3.19 13.98 23.71
C ALA A 371 3.01 15.00 22.57
N LYS A 372 3.53 14.70 21.37
CA LYS A 372 3.45 15.60 20.22
C LYS A 372 2.01 16.03 19.90
N GLU A 373 1.83 17.35 19.77
CA GLU A 373 0.59 17.97 19.31
C GLU A 373 0.72 18.43 17.85
N HIS A 374 -0.37 18.90 17.22
CA HIS A 374 -0.37 19.29 15.81
C HIS A 374 0.61 20.43 15.49
N ILE A 375 1.40 20.30 14.41
CA ILE A 375 2.16 21.40 13.81
C ILE A 375 1.29 22.08 12.76
N SER A 376 1.19 23.40 12.83
CA SER A 376 0.58 24.23 11.78
C SER A 376 1.65 25.06 11.09
N ILE A 377 1.66 25.06 9.76
CA ILE A 377 2.56 25.88 8.94
C ILE A 377 1.73 27.06 8.43
N LEU A 378 2.21 28.28 8.69
CA LEU A 378 1.54 29.54 8.32
C LEU A 378 2.27 30.25 7.17
#